data_AF-A0A6L8VF29-F1
#
_entry.id   AF-A0A6L8VF29-F1
#
_cell.length_a   1.000
_cell.length_b   1.000
_cell.length_c   1.000
_cell.angle_alpha   90.00
_cell.angle_beta   90.00
_cell.angle_gamma   90.00
#
_symmetry.space_group_name_H-M   'P 1'
#
loop_
_entity.id
_entity.type
_entity.pdbx_description
1 polymer ?
#
loop_
_entity_poly.entity_id
_entity_poly.type
_entity_poly.pdbx_seq_one_letter_code
_entity_poly.pdbx_strand_id
1 'polypeptide(L)'
;MTMLVVTCSDDRYALGVGALFASILRFNPAARLALVDLGISTRNLAALQVIAAEAGSRIEVLALSPEGFGHLRTKGHITHAAYARLFIPDLFPLESRCLYLDCDMVATGPIDDLWQMDLAGLPLGAVVARRPDPAELAFHGIAENAYVNTGLLLMDLEVWRRDGLAARCLGFAAAKGGQMVYHDQSAINGVLAGAIRFLPETFNTSEDPRRLIWRIPRIIHYKSPRKPWNAAVPLGSIWWHFIDPHLDRFEQDAVAQAQAAAKLPPARRRRSLPQNLRRLMLGWMVERPCLARLAASGPMPGRAGGGPTSAG
;
A
#
# COMPACT_ATOMS: atom_id res chain seq x y z
N MET A 1 4.61 7.34 18.30
CA MET A 1 3.56 7.95 17.46
C MET A 1 2.71 6.84 16.87
N THR A 2 1.39 7.00 16.88
CA THR A 2 0.44 6.07 16.24
C THR A 2 0.64 6.07 14.72
N MET A 3 0.59 4.90 14.08
CA MET A 3 0.74 4.78 12.63
C MET A 3 -0.42 5.50 11.91
N LEU A 4 -0.06 6.45 11.04
CA LEU A 4 -0.99 7.12 10.13
C LEU A 4 -0.87 6.51 8.73
N VAL A 5 -1.95 5.90 8.26
CA VAL A 5 -2.06 5.32 6.91
C VAL A 5 -2.90 6.24 6.05
N VAL A 6 -2.35 6.67 4.91
CA VAL A 6 -2.98 7.61 3.98
C VAL A 6 -3.17 6.94 2.62
N THR A 7 -4.32 7.15 1.99
CA THR A 7 -4.54 6.81 0.58
C THR A 7 -5.22 7.96 -0.15
N CYS A 8 -5.02 8.07 -1.47
CA CYS A 8 -5.70 9.03 -2.33
C CYS A 8 -6.54 8.26 -3.34
N SER A 9 -7.83 8.53 -3.45
CA SER A 9 -8.70 7.72 -4.32
C SER A 9 -9.91 8.49 -4.84
N ASP A 10 -10.40 8.03 -5.99
CA ASP A 10 -11.69 8.42 -6.57
C ASP A 10 -12.74 7.32 -6.36
N ASP A 11 -13.99 7.61 -6.76
CA ASP A 11 -15.14 6.73 -6.57
C ASP A 11 -14.99 5.36 -7.25
N ARG A 12 -14.28 5.29 -8.39
CA ARG A 12 -14.08 4.05 -9.16
C ARG A 12 -13.23 3.03 -8.40
N TYR A 13 -12.48 3.49 -7.42
CA TYR A 13 -11.60 2.70 -6.58
C TYR A 13 -12.12 2.56 -5.15
N ALA A 14 -13.35 2.98 -4.84
CA ALA A 14 -13.92 2.91 -3.50
C ALA A 14 -13.90 1.49 -2.89
N LEU A 15 -14.20 0.46 -3.68
CA LEU A 15 -14.08 -0.94 -3.23
C LEU A 15 -12.63 -1.30 -2.87
N GLY A 16 -11.66 -0.77 -3.62
CA GLY A 16 -10.24 -0.93 -3.34
C GLY A 16 -9.86 -0.32 -1.99
N VAL A 17 -10.28 0.93 -1.75
CA VAL A 17 -10.08 1.61 -0.45
C VAL A 17 -10.67 0.80 0.71
N GLY A 18 -11.87 0.25 0.51
CA GLY A 18 -12.52 -0.61 1.51
C GLY A 18 -11.68 -1.83 1.86
N ALA A 19 -11.19 -2.56 0.86
CA ALA A 19 -10.34 -3.73 1.07
C ALA A 19 -9.00 -3.37 1.72
N LEU A 20 -8.38 -2.26 1.29
CA LEU A 20 -7.15 -1.75 1.88
C LEU A 20 -7.35 -1.47 3.38
N PHE A 21 -8.32 -0.63 3.73
CA PHE A 21 -8.54 -0.25 5.13
C PHE A 21 -9.01 -1.40 6.00
N ALA A 22 -9.92 -2.26 5.52
CA ALA A 22 -10.33 -3.47 6.25
C ALA A 22 -9.12 -4.36 6.55
N SER A 23 -8.23 -4.56 5.57
CA SER A 23 -7.02 -5.36 5.77
C SER A 23 -6.00 -4.71 6.70
N ILE A 24 -5.81 -3.39 6.64
CA ILE A 24 -4.92 -2.66 7.56
C ILE A 24 -5.45 -2.77 8.99
N LEU A 25 -6.74 -2.49 9.21
CA LEU A 25 -7.35 -2.54 10.53
C LEU A 25 -7.35 -3.96 11.13
N ARG A 26 -7.42 -5.00 10.29
CA ARG A 26 -7.29 -6.39 10.73
C ARG A 26 -5.96 -6.65 11.44
N PHE A 27 -4.85 -6.13 10.93
CA PHE A 27 -3.51 -6.41 11.46
C PHE A 27 -2.93 -5.29 12.32
N ASN A 28 -3.44 -4.07 12.18
CA ASN A 28 -3.02 -2.87 12.88
C ASN A 28 -4.26 -2.08 13.32
N PRO A 29 -5.04 -2.60 14.29
CA PRO A 29 -6.32 -2.00 14.68
C PRO A 29 -6.21 -0.59 15.27
N ALA A 30 -5.02 -0.23 15.79
CA ALA A 30 -4.74 1.11 16.31
C ALA A 30 -4.34 2.12 15.22
N ALA A 31 -4.27 1.72 13.94
CA ALA A 31 -3.89 2.62 12.86
C ALA A 31 -4.92 3.74 12.68
N ARG A 32 -4.42 4.97 12.52
CA ARG A 32 -5.21 6.10 12.05
C ARG A 32 -5.30 6.02 10.54
N LEU A 33 -6.50 6.20 10.00
CA LEU A 33 -6.76 6.14 8.57
C LEU A 33 -7.11 7.52 8.05
N ALA A 34 -6.51 7.90 6.93
CA ALA A 34 -6.91 9.09 6.20
C ALA A 34 -7.07 8.82 4.71
N LEU A 35 -8.10 9.45 4.14
CA LEU A 35 -8.48 9.35 2.74
C LEU A 35 -8.48 10.74 2.13
N VAL A 36 -7.58 10.95 1.18
CA VAL A 36 -7.60 12.11 0.31
C VAL A 36 -8.64 11.85 -0.78
N ASP A 37 -9.79 12.47 -0.64
CA ASP A 37 -10.97 12.29 -1.48
C ASP A 37 -10.86 13.09 -2.78
N LEU A 38 -11.00 12.37 -3.89
CA LEU A 38 -10.96 12.88 -5.26
C LEU A 38 -12.33 12.82 -5.95
N GLY A 39 -13.41 12.81 -5.17
CA GLY A 39 -14.80 12.80 -5.66
C GLY A 39 -15.50 11.46 -5.47
N ILE A 40 -15.32 10.83 -4.30
CA ILE A 40 -16.03 9.62 -3.90
C ILE A 40 -17.47 9.99 -3.52
N SER A 41 -18.42 9.18 -3.97
CA SER A 41 -19.85 9.37 -3.69
C SER A 41 -20.14 9.30 -2.18
N THR A 42 -21.16 10.02 -1.73
CA THR A 42 -21.61 10.01 -0.33
C THR A 42 -21.91 8.60 0.17
N ARG A 43 -22.49 7.74 -0.67
CA ARG A 43 -22.79 6.35 -0.33
C ARG A 43 -21.50 5.55 -0.08
N ASN A 44 -20.54 5.65 -1.00
CA ASN A 44 -19.27 4.93 -0.84
C ASN A 44 -18.46 5.49 0.34
N LEU A 45 -18.43 6.80 0.58
CA LEU A 45 -17.82 7.37 1.78
C LEU A 45 -18.48 6.85 3.07
N ALA A 46 -19.82 6.75 3.10
CA ALA A 46 -20.53 6.17 4.24
C ALA A 46 -20.17 4.69 4.45
N ALA A 47 -20.10 3.90 3.37
CA ALA A 47 -19.68 2.50 3.43
C ALA A 47 -18.26 2.36 4.01
N LEU A 48 -17.33 3.20 3.57
CA LEU A 48 -15.95 3.23 4.07
C LEU A 48 -15.88 3.58 5.56
N GLN A 49 -16.66 4.58 6.01
CA GLN A 49 -16.73 4.94 7.42
C GLN A 49 -17.28 3.79 8.28
N VAL A 50 -18.28 3.06 7.80
CA VAL A 50 -18.82 1.88 8.51
C VAL A 50 -17.75 0.79 8.66
N ILE A 51 -16.97 0.49 7.60
CA ILE A 51 -15.86 -0.47 7.68
C ILE A 51 -14.87 -0.09 8.79
N ALA A 52 -14.48 1.19 8.85
CA ALA A 52 -13.57 1.65 9.89
C ALA A 52 -14.20 1.59 11.30
N ALA A 53 -15.47 1.99 11.43
CA ALA A 53 -16.20 1.99 12.70
C ALA A 53 -16.37 0.58 13.28
N GLU A 54 -16.62 -0.43 12.45
CA GLU A 54 -16.72 -1.84 12.88
C GLU A 54 -15.41 -2.38 13.46
N ALA A 55 -14.27 -1.81 13.05
CA ALA A 55 -12.97 -2.11 13.62
C ALA A 55 -12.58 -1.18 14.79
N GLY A 56 -13.47 -0.30 15.24
CA GLY A 56 -13.22 0.67 16.31
C GLY A 56 -12.34 1.85 15.88
N SER A 57 -12.29 2.17 14.59
CA SER A 57 -11.53 3.28 14.02
C SER A 57 -12.45 4.28 13.29
N ARG A 58 -11.86 5.32 12.70
CA ARG A 58 -12.55 6.32 11.85
C ARG A 58 -11.63 6.72 10.71
N ILE A 59 -12.21 7.10 9.58
CA ILE A 59 -11.45 7.65 8.46
C ILE A 59 -11.50 9.17 8.53
N GLU A 60 -10.34 9.80 8.55
CA GLU A 60 -10.21 11.24 8.30
C GLU A 60 -10.30 11.48 6.80
N VAL A 61 -11.41 12.07 6.34
CA VAL A 61 -11.63 12.37 4.92
C VAL A 61 -11.20 13.80 4.64
N LEU A 62 -10.27 13.96 3.71
CA LEU A 62 -9.71 15.25 3.30
C LEU A 62 -10.03 15.47 1.83
N ALA A 63 -10.88 16.46 1.52
CA ALA A 63 -11.16 16.81 0.13
C ALA A 63 -9.98 17.61 -0.46
N LEU A 64 -9.51 17.24 -1.65
CA LEU A 64 -8.67 18.14 -2.45
C LEU A 64 -9.58 19.20 -3.08
N SER A 65 -9.84 20.31 -2.37
CA SER A 65 -10.52 21.44 -3.00
C SER A 65 -9.56 22.13 -3.99
N PRO A 66 -10.01 22.48 -5.20
CA PRO A 66 -9.24 23.30 -6.13
C PRO A 66 -8.82 24.65 -5.52
N GLU A 67 -9.64 25.20 -4.62
CA GLU A 67 -9.36 26.47 -3.94
C GLU A 67 -8.23 26.36 -2.90
N GLY A 68 -8.13 25.24 -2.19
CA GLY A 68 -7.10 24.99 -1.17
C GLY A 68 -5.70 24.88 -1.75
N PHE A 69 -5.61 24.58 -3.04
CA PHE A 69 -4.37 24.33 -3.77
C PHE A 69 -4.16 25.24 -4.97
N GLY A 70 -4.83 26.39 -5.05
CA GLY A 70 -4.58 27.41 -6.09
C GLY A 70 -3.12 27.90 -6.17
N HIS A 71 -2.34 27.69 -5.10
CA HIS A 71 -0.90 27.94 -5.04
C HIS A 71 -0.05 26.78 -5.63
N LEU A 72 -0.59 25.57 -5.67
CA LEU A 72 -0.01 24.41 -6.35
C LEU A 72 -0.36 24.45 -7.84
N ARG A 73 0.17 25.46 -8.52
CA ARG A 73 -0.03 25.62 -9.96
C ARG A 73 0.43 24.36 -10.71
N THR A 74 -0.52 23.56 -11.17
CA THR A 74 -0.26 22.57 -12.21
C THR A 74 -0.06 23.31 -13.52
N LYS A 75 1.00 22.98 -14.27
CA LYS A 75 1.21 23.50 -15.64
C LYS A 75 0.77 22.43 -16.64
N GLY A 76 -0.04 22.81 -17.63
CA GLY A 76 -0.41 21.93 -18.75
C GLY A 76 -1.36 20.79 -18.37
N HIS A 77 -1.10 19.58 -18.89
CA HIS A 77 -1.96 18.37 -18.75
C HIS A 77 -1.88 17.67 -17.37
N ILE A 78 -1.36 18.34 -16.34
CA ILE A 78 -1.16 17.78 -14.98
C ILE A 78 -2.47 17.91 -14.19
N THR A 79 -3.11 16.80 -13.85
CA THR A 79 -4.31 16.79 -12.99
C THR A 79 -3.91 16.63 -11.52
N HIS A 80 -4.60 17.33 -10.62
CA HIS A 80 -4.38 17.21 -9.17
C HIS A 80 -4.55 15.76 -8.68
N ALA A 81 -5.48 15.00 -9.28
CA ALA A 81 -5.68 13.59 -8.98
C ALA A 81 -4.44 12.72 -9.28
N ALA A 82 -3.73 12.97 -10.38
CA ALA A 82 -2.54 12.19 -10.76
C ALA A 82 -1.30 12.47 -9.89
N TYR A 83 -1.33 13.52 -9.07
CA TYR A 83 -0.22 13.95 -8.22
C TYR A 83 -0.63 14.17 -6.76
N ALA A 84 -1.84 13.73 -6.38
CA ALA A 84 -2.43 13.96 -5.06
C ALA A 84 -1.49 13.58 -3.91
N ARG A 85 -0.75 12.47 -4.07
CA ARG A 85 0.16 11.97 -3.03
C ARG A 85 1.33 12.94 -2.73
N LEU A 86 1.72 13.79 -3.68
CA LEU A 86 2.78 14.77 -3.46
C LEU A 86 2.38 15.86 -2.44
N PHE A 87 1.08 16.05 -2.21
CA PHE A 87 0.51 17.09 -1.35
C PHE A 87 0.14 16.59 0.04
N ILE A 88 0.31 15.29 0.32
CA ILE A 88 0.10 14.71 1.65
C ILE A 88 0.80 15.50 2.76
N PRO A 89 2.06 15.96 2.60
CA PRO A 89 2.74 16.70 3.66
C PRO A 89 2.08 18.05 4.00
N ASP A 90 1.39 18.67 3.04
CA ASP A 90 0.66 19.93 3.25
C ASP A 90 -0.72 19.69 3.89
N LEU A 91 -1.32 18.52 3.62
CA LEU A 91 -2.57 18.07 4.23
C LEU A 91 -2.41 17.67 5.70
N PHE A 92 -1.20 17.30 6.12
CA PHE A 92 -0.89 16.91 7.49
C PHE A 92 0.26 17.76 8.08
N PRO A 93 0.05 19.07 8.30
CA PRO A 93 1.12 19.99 8.70
C PRO A 93 1.68 19.70 10.10
N LEU A 94 0.91 19.03 10.96
CA LEU A 94 1.31 18.65 12.33
C LEU A 94 1.91 17.25 12.41
N GLU A 95 1.82 16.45 11.35
CA GLU A 95 2.39 15.10 11.33
C GLU A 95 3.80 15.15 10.77
N SER A 96 4.71 14.40 11.39
CA SER A 96 6.09 14.27 10.94
C SER A 96 6.27 13.11 9.96
N ARG A 97 5.37 12.14 9.96
CA ARG A 97 5.49 10.90 9.17
C ARG A 97 4.11 10.36 8.79
N CYS A 98 4.03 9.72 7.63
CA CYS A 98 2.88 8.87 7.27
C CYS A 98 3.32 7.65 6.45
N LEU A 99 2.44 6.66 6.36
CA LEU A 99 2.55 5.57 5.41
C LEU A 99 1.49 5.75 4.33
N TYR A 100 1.93 6.05 3.11
CA TYR A 100 1.05 6.10 1.95
C TYR A 100 0.93 4.71 1.32
N LEU A 101 -0.30 4.33 0.95
CA LEU A 101 -0.63 3.09 0.24
C LEU A 101 -1.60 3.38 -0.90
N ASP A 102 -1.32 2.87 -2.10
CA ASP A 102 -2.27 2.86 -3.22
C ASP A 102 -3.54 2.09 -2.81
N CYS A 103 -4.69 2.53 -3.28
CA CYS A 103 -6.00 1.96 -2.95
C CYS A 103 -6.23 0.55 -3.50
N ASP A 104 -5.31 0.01 -4.29
CA ASP A 104 -5.33 -1.36 -4.83
C ASP A 104 -4.33 -2.28 -4.10
N MET A 105 -4.04 -1.98 -2.84
CA MET A 105 -3.21 -2.79 -1.96
C MET A 105 -4.02 -3.51 -0.89
N VAL A 106 -3.48 -4.62 -0.39
CA VAL A 106 -4.06 -5.40 0.73
C VAL A 106 -2.95 -5.84 1.68
N ALA A 107 -3.10 -5.50 2.96
CA ALA A 107 -2.25 -6.01 4.02
C ALA A 107 -2.59 -7.48 4.32
N THR A 108 -1.57 -8.27 4.61
CA THR A 108 -1.66 -9.72 4.88
C THR A 108 -0.88 -10.10 6.16
N GLY A 109 -0.47 -9.08 6.93
CA GLY A 109 0.22 -9.19 8.21
C GLY A 109 0.51 -7.80 8.80
N PRO A 110 1.00 -7.73 10.05
CA PRO A 110 1.05 -6.48 10.86
C PRO A 110 2.18 -5.52 10.49
N ILE A 111 1.96 -4.36 9.93
CA ILE A 111 3.05 -3.56 9.32
C ILE A 111 3.78 -2.58 10.28
N ASP A 112 3.80 -2.86 11.58
CA ASP A 112 4.43 -2.00 12.59
C ASP A 112 5.94 -1.89 12.40
N ASP A 113 6.58 -2.99 11.97
CA ASP A 113 8.01 -3.06 11.66
C ASP A 113 8.37 -2.10 10.51
N LEU A 114 7.52 -2.00 9.49
CA LEU A 114 7.64 -1.02 8.42
C LEU A 114 7.53 0.41 8.96
N TRP A 115 6.50 0.71 9.77
CA TRP A 115 6.28 2.05 10.32
C TRP A 115 7.48 2.56 11.15
N GLN A 116 8.12 1.65 11.88
CA GLN A 116 9.27 1.92 12.75
C GLN A 116 10.60 2.01 12.00
N MET A 117 10.65 1.71 10.69
CA MET A 117 11.91 1.75 9.96
C MET A 117 12.52 3.15 9.99
N ASP A 118 13.82 3.20 10.24
CA ASP A 118 14.61 4.43 10.14
C ASP A 118 14.87 4.75 8.66
N LEU A 119 14.57 5.99 8.29
CA LEU A 119 14.82 6.54 6.96
C LEU A 119 16.23 7.13 6.85
N ALA A 120 16.98 7.21 7.96
CA ALA A 120 18.34 7.75 8.01
C ALA A 120 18.44 9.17 7.43
N GLY A 121 17.45 10.01 7.74
CA GLY A 121 17.33 11.39 7.24
C GLY A 121 16.88 11.53 5.79
N LEU A 122 16.57 10.43 5.09
CA LEU A 122 16.03 10.46 3.73
C LEU A 122 14.53 10.82 3.73
N PRO A 123 14.03 11.50 2.69
CA PRO A 123 12.65 11.97 2.62
C PRO A 123 11.61 10.86 2.60
N LEU A 124 11.97 9.69 2.07
CA LEU A 124 11.05 8.55 2.02
C LEU A 124 11.76 7.21 1.93
N GLY A 125 11.01 6.17 2.26
CA GLY A 125 11.31 4.78 1.94
C GLY A 125 10.31 4.20 0.95
N ALA A 126 10.81 3.44 -0.02
CA ALA A 126 10.02 2.75 -1.03
C ALA A 126 10.65 1.40 -1.43
N VAL A 127 9.85 0.54 -2.06
CA VAL A 127 10.33 -0.76 -2.55
C VAL A 127 10.81 -0.64 -3.99
N VAL A 128 11.99 -1.19 -4.30
CA VAL A 128 12.51 -1.28 -5.68
C VAL A 128 11.48 -1.96 -6.59
N ALA A 129 11.14 -1.28 -7.69
CA ALA A 129 10.20 -1.80 -8.67
C ALA A 129 10.77 -3.07 -9.29
N ARG A 130 9.96 -4.13 -9.34
CA ARG A 130 10.34 -5.32 -10.08
C ARG A 130 10.02 -5.17 -11.55
N ARG A 131 11.05 -5.34 -12.39
CA ARG A 131 10.97 -5.17 -13.86
C ARG A 131 10.39 -3.79 -14.20
N PRO A 132 11.05 -2.70 -13.77
CA PRO A 132 10.65 -1.36 -14.17
C PRO A 132 10.69 -1.26 -15.70
N ASP A 133 9.92 -0.32 -16.24
CA ASP A 133 9.90 -0.07 -17.68
C ASP A 133 11.31 0.37 -18.13
N PRO A 134 11.95 -0.33 -19.08
CA PRO A 134 13.25 0.08 -19.61
C PRO A 134 13.24 1.51 -20.17
N ALA A 135 12.11 1.99 -20.69
CA ALA A 135 11.97 3.36 -21.16
C ALA A 135 12.09 4.38 -20.02
N GLU A 136 11.52 4.08 -18.85
CA GLU A 136 11.66 4.92 -17.65
C GLU A 136 13.09 4.92 -17.11
N LEU A 137 13.73 3.74 -17.06
CA LEU A 137 15.13 3.65 -16.66
C LEU A 137 16.03 4.51 -17.56
N ALA A 138 15.88 4.38 -18.88
CA ALA A 138 16.64 5.13 -19.85
C ALA A 138 16.34 6.63 -19.78
N PHE A 139 15.07 7.01 -19.64
CA PHE A 139 14.64 8.40 -19.53
C PHE A 139 15.22 9.10 -18.31
N HIS A 140 15.29 8.41 -17.17
CA HIS A 140 15.83 8.96 -15.94
C HIS A 140 17.34 8.74 -15.74
N GLY A 141 17.96 7.87 -16.52
CA GLY A 141 19.34 7.43 -16.28
C GLY A 141 19.51 6.66 -14.97
N ILE A 142 18.47 5.92 -14.54
CA ILE A 142 18.44 5.19 -13.27
C ILE A 142 18.67 3.70 -13.53
N ALA A 143 19.46 3.06 -12.68
CA ALA A 143 19.68 1.61 -12.74
C ALA A 143 18.43 0.83 -12.31
N GLU A 144 18.22 -0.37 -12.87
CA GLU A 144 17.05 -1.20 -12.56
C GLU A 144 16.84 -1.44 -11.06
N ASN A 145 17.94 -1.62 -10.32
CA ASN A 145 17.92 -1.87 -8.88
C ASN A 145 17.73 -0.62 -8.02
N ALA A 146 17.58 0.56 -8.63
CA ALA A 146 17.40 1.84 -7.94
C ALA A 146 16.04 2.51 -8.24
N TYR A 147 15.32 2.05 -9.27
CA TYR A 147 14.00 2.56 -9.59
C TYR A 147 12.95 1.92 -8.65
N VAL A 148 12.13 2.73 -7.99
CA VAL A 148 11.16 2.27 -6.98
C VAL A 148 9.72 2.33 -7.50
N ASN A 149 8.89 1.43 -6.98
CA ASN A 149 7.45 1.56 -7.10
C ASN A 149 6.91 2.46 -5.99
N THR A 150 6.11 3.45 -6.37
CA THR A 150 5.61 4.47 -5.42
C THR A 150 4.22 4.18 -4.87
N GLY A 151 3.70 2.96 -5.09
CA GLY A 151 2.41 2.59 -4.51
C GLY A 151 2.46 2.42 -3.00
N LEU A 152 3.64 2.20 -2.43
CA LEU A 152 3.87 2.28 -0.99
C LEU A 152 5.01 3.25 -0.73
N LEU A 153 4.77 4.24 0.12
CA LEU A 153 5.78 5.20 0.57
C LEU A 153 5.72 5.35 2.09
N LEU A 154 6.83 5.07 2.78
CA LEU A 154 7.04 5.56 4.15
C LEU A 154 7.61 6.97 4.04
N MET A 155 6.83 8.00 4.35
CA MET A 155 7.20 9.39 4.08
C MET A 155 7.60 10.11 5.35
N ASP A 156 8.75 10.79 5.32
CA ASP A 156 9.11 11.83 6.28
C ASP A 156 8.54 13.16 5.80
N LEU A 157 7.45 13.60 6.44
CA LEU A 157 6.71 14.78 6.02
C LEU A 157 7.45 16.07 6.37
N GLU A 158 8.26 16.08 7.43
CA GLU A 158 9.10 17.22 7.80
C GLU A 158 10.19 17.45 6.78
N VAL A 159 10.96 16.40 6.44
CA VAL A 159 11.99 16.47 5.39
C VAL A 159 11.35 16.85 4.05
N TRP A 160 10.20 16.28 3.71
CA TRP A 160 9.52 16.58 2.45
C TRP A 160 9.13 18.05 2.33
N ARG A 161 8.55 18.63 3.39
CA ARG A 161 8.20 20.05 3.45
C ARG A 161 9.43 20.94 3.41
N ARG A 162 10.43 20.66 4.27
CA ARG A 162 11.68 21.42 4.38
C ARG A 162 12.39 21.54 3.02
N ASP A 163 12.44 20.44 2.27
CA ASP A 163 13.17 20.35 1.01
C ASP A 163 12.31 20.72 -0.22
N GLY A 164 11.06 21.14 0.00
CA GLY A 164 10.13 21.57 -1.05
C GLY A 164 9.86 20.51 -2.11
N LEU A 165 9.80 19.23 -1.72
CA LEU A 165 9.84 18.11 -2.68
C LEU A 165 8.61 18.04 -3.58
N ALA A 166 7.44 18.45 -3.09
CA ALA A 166 6.23 18.54 -3.92
C ALA A 166 6.45 19.47 -5.12
N ALA A 167 6.92 20.70 -4.87
CA ALA A 167 7.18 21.69 -5.91
C ALA A 167 8.28 21.24 -6.88
N ARG A 168 9.33 20.57 -6.38
CA ARG A 168 10.40 20.02 -7.22
C ARG A 168 9.89 18.91 -8.14
N CYS A 169 9.07 17.99 -7.63
CA CYS A 169 8.45 16.92 -8.43
C CYS A 169 7.51 17.49 -9.50
N LEU A 170 6.68 18.47 -9.16
CA LEU A 170 5.81 19.15 -10.11
C LEU A 170 6.60 19.93 -11.17
N GLY A 171 7.67 20.62 -10.76
CA GLY A 171 8.56 21.34 -11.68
C GLY A 171 9.25 20.40 -12.66
N PHE A 172 9.71 19.25 -12.17
CA PHE A 172 10.27 18.19 -13.00
C PHE A 172 9.23 17.66 -14.00
N ALA A 173 8.01 17.35 -13.54
CA ALA A 173 6.92 16.88 -14.38
C ALA A 173 6.57 17.87 -15.50
N ALA A 174 6.44 19.15 -15.15
CA ALA A 174 6.12 20.22 -16.10
C ALA A 174 7.23 20.42 -17.14
N ALA A 175 8.50 20.37 -16.72
CA ALA A 175 9.64 20.52 -17.61
C ALA A 175 9.76 19.37 -18.64
N LYS A 176 9.25 18.18 -18.32
CA LYS A 176 9.30 17.01 -19.18
C LYS A 176 8.09 16.88 -20.12
N GLY A 177 7.08 17.74 -20.00
CA GLY A 177 6.06 17.95 -21.04
C GLY A 177 5.28 16.70 -21.48
N GLY A 178 4.99 15.76 -20.56
CA GLY A 178 4.23 14.55 -20.88
C GLY A 178 5.06 13.35 -21.35
N GLN A 179 6.40 13.45 -21.34
CA GLN A 179 7.30 12.32 -21.63
C GLN A 179 7.34 11.26 -20.50
N MET A 180 6.77 11.57 -19.33
CA MET A 180 6.72 10.64 -18.20
C MET A 180 5.56 9.66 -18.36
N VAL A 181 5.84 8.36 -18.31
CA VAL A 181 4.83 7.31 -18.50
C VAL A 181 4.00 7.12 -17.23
N TYR A 182 4.59 7.28 -16.06
CA TYR A 182 3.96 6.99 -14.76
C TYR A 182 3.82 8.22 -13.86
N HIS A 183 3.66 9.41 -14.44
CA HIS A 183 3.31 10.65 -13.74
C HIS A 183 4.14 10.91 -12.46
N ASP A 184 3.52 10.86 -11.30
CA ASP A 184 4.12 11.10 -9.99
C ASP A 184 5.22 10.08 -9.63
N GLN A 185 5.08 8.81 -10.03
CA GLN A 185 6.13 7.80 -9.84
C GLN A 185 7.41 8.19 -10.57
N SER A 186 7.28 8.62 -11.84
CA SER A 186 8.41 9.09 -12.64
C SER A 186 9.03 10.35 -12.03
N ALA A 187 8.20 11.30 -11.58
CA ALA A 187 8.68 12.52 -10.94
C ALA A 187 9.46 12.22 -9.63
N ILE A 188 8.93 11.35 -8.77
CA ILE A 188 9.59 10.91 -7.53
C ILE A 188 10.93 10.24 -7.84
N ASN A 189 10.96 9.27 -8.75
CA ASN A 189 12.20 8.57 -9.10
C ASN A 189 13.24 9.53 -9.70
N GLY A 190 12.82 10.46 -10.57
CA GLY A 190 13.72 11.44 -11.18
C GLY A 190 14.28 12.46 -10.20
N VAL A 191 13.45 13.00 -9.28
CA VAL A 191 13.85 14.04 -8.33
C VAL A 191 14.63 13.48 -7.14
N LEU A 192 14.29 12.26 -6.70
CA LEU A 192 14.86 11.62 -5.51
C LEU A 192 15.82 10.48 -5.84
N ALA A 193 16.36 10.44 -7.07
CA ALA A 193 17.40 9.48 -7.43
C ALA A 193 18.57 9.54 -6.43
N GLY A 194 18.89 8.41 -5.80
CA GLY A 194 19.91 8.32 -4.75
C GLY A 194 19.51 8.81 -3.36
N ALA A 195 18.28 9.33 -3.19
CA ALA A 195 17.76 9.87 -1.93
C ALA A 195 16.51 9.11 -1.44
N ILE A 196 16.45 7.79 -1.69
CA ILE A 196 15.35 6.91 -1.30
C ILE A 196 15.87 5.76 -0.46
N ARG A 197 15.25 5.52 0.70
CA ARG A 197 15.52 4.34 1.52
C ARG A 197 14.84 3.12 0.87
N PHE A 198 15.61 2.09 0.52
CA PHE A 198 15.01 0.86 0.00
C PHE A 198 14.39 0.02 1.11
N LEU A 199 13.12 -0.32 0.92
CA LEU A 199 12.32 -1.13 1.84
C LEU A 199 12.30 -2.61 1.40
N PRO A 200 12.03 -3.55 2.32
CA PRO A 200 11.86 -4.96 2.00
C PRO A 200 10.73 -5.21 0.98
N GLU A 201 11.00 -6.06 -0.01
CA GLU A 201 10.03 -6.42 -1.08
C GLU A 201 8.67 -6.91 -0.56
N THR A 202 8.63 -7.50 0.64
CA THR A 202 7.41 -8.02 1.25
C THR A 202 6.35 -6.95 1.50
N PHE A 203 6.74 -5.67 1.59
CA PHE A 203 5.80 -4.56 1.76
C PHE A 203 5.24 -4.02 0.44
N ASN A 204 5.70 -4.49 -0.72
CA ASN A 204 5.11 -4.13 -2.01
C ASN A 204 5.26 -5.31 -2.98
N THR A 205 4.57 -6.40 -2.67
CA THR A 205 4.64 -7.63 -3.46
C THR A 205 3.59 -7.62 -4.55
N SER A 206 4.02 -7.75 -5.80
CA SER A 206 3.10 -7.91 -6.95
C SER A 206 2.20 -9.13 -6.78
N GLU A 207 1.02 -9.09 -7.40
CA GLU A 207 0.00 -10.13 -7.46
C GLU A 207 0.40 -11.44 -8.21
N ASP A 208 1.69 -11.81 -8.22
CA ASP A 208 2.21 -13.03 -8.82
C ASP A 208 2.34 -14.16 -7.77
N PRO A 209 1.55 -15.25 -7.87
CA PRO A 209 1.56 -16.32 -6.86
C PRO A 209 2.92 -16.99 -6.69
N ARG A 210 3.80 -16.95 -7.70
CA ARG A 210 5.17 -17.50 -7.59
C ARG A 210 5.99 -16.82 -6.51
N ARG A 211 5.59 -15.62 -6.07
CA ARG A 211 6.24 -14.87 -4.98
C ARG A 211 6.00 -15.52 -3.62
N LEU A 212 4.85 -16.16 -3.44
CA LEU A 212 4.48 -16.80 -2.18
C LEU A 212 5.37 -18.01 -1.83
N ILE A 213 6.12 -18.53 -2.80
CA ILE A 213 7.03 -19.67 -2.61
C ILE A 213 8.22 -19.30 -1.74
N TRP A 214 8.67 -18.04 -1.79
CA TRP A 214 9.95 -17.62 -1.22
C TRP A 214 9.81 -16.73 0.00
N ARG A 215 8.73 -15.94 0.09
CA ARG A 215 8.44 -15.05 1.20
C ARG A 215 6.92 -14.87 1.35
N ILE A 216 6.46 -14.78 2.58
CA ILE A 216 5.09 -14.38 2.89
C ILE A 216 5.00 -12.86 2.65
N PRO A 217 4.18 -12.38 1.70
CA PRO A 217 4.01 -10.95 1.50
C PRO A 217 3.34 -10.37 2.75
N ARG A 218 3.68 -9.12 3.07
CA ARG A 218 3.02 -8.34 4.13
C ARG A 218 2.00 -7.38 3.53
N ILE A 219 2.27 -6.92 2.31
CA ILE A 219 1.33 -6.16 1.49
C ILE A 219 1.38 -6.70 0.06
N ILE A 220 0.21 -7.01 -0.48
CA ILE A 220 0.01 -7.34 -1.90
C ILE A 220 -0.42 -6.07 -2.63
N HIS A 221 0.16 -5.81 -3.79
CA HIS A 221 -0.19 -4.69 -4.66
C HIS A 221 -0.74 -5.21 -5.99
N TYR A 222 -2.01 -4.93 -6.27
CA TYR A 222 -2.70 -5.33 -7.51
C TYR A 222 -2.45 -4.31 -8.65
N LYS A 223 -1.18 -4.01 -8.92
CA LYS A 223 -0.74 -2.90 -9.77
C LYS A 223 -1.19 -2.97 -11.24
N SER A 224 -1.60 -4.14 -11.75
CA SER A 224 -2.03 -4.24 -13.14
C SER A 224 -3.38 -3.54 -13.40
N PRO A 225 -3.71 -3.13 -14.64
CA PRO A 225 -5.04 -2.58 -14.97
C PRO A 225 -6.20 -3.54 -14.64
N ARG A 226 -5.91 -4.84 -14.60
CA ARG A 226 -6.83 -5.87 -14.12
C ARG A 226 -6.76 -5.89 -12.60
N LYS A 227 -7.83 -5.45 -11.95
CA LYS A 227 -8.00 -5.36 -10.51
C LYS A 227 -8.95 -6.48 -10.03
N PRO A 228 -8.89 -6.90 -8.77
CA PRO A 228 -9.81 -7.92 -8.24
C PRO A 228 -11.30 -7.63 -8.45
N TRP A 229 -11.68 -6.35 -8.49
CA TRP A 229 -13.05 -5.88 -8.71
C TRP A 229 -13.39 -5.60 -10.19
N ASN A 230 -12.49 -5.85 -11.14
CA ASN A 230 -12.79 -5.72 -12.57
C ASN A 230 -12.32 -6.92 -13.41
N ALA A 231 -11.66 -7.89 -12.78
CA ALA A 231 -11.20 -9.10 -13.43
C ALA A 231 -10.84 -10.21 -12.43
N ALA A 232 -10.92 -11.46 -12.86
CA ALA A 232 -10.23 -12.55 -12.18
C ALA A 232 -8.69 -12.41 -12.31
N VAL A 233 -8.05 -12.16 -11.17
CA VAL A 233 -6.61 -11.96 -11.03
C VAL A 233 -6.01 -12.96 -10.04
N PRO A 234 -4.72 -13.30 -10.16
CA PRO A 234 -4.09 -14.12 -9.14
C PRO A 234 -4.12 -13.41 -7.78
N LEU A 235 -4.26 -14.20 -6.71
CA LEU A 235 -4.41 -13.71 -5.33
C LEU A 235 -5.65 -12.84 -5.10
N GLY A 236 -6.57 -12.68 -6.05
CA GLY A 236 -7.77 -11.87 -5.90
C GLY A 236 -8.70 -12.34 -4.77
N SER A 237 -8.67 -13.63 -4.41
CA SER A 237 -9.44 -14.16 -3.28
C SER A 237 -9.03 -13.58 -1.92
N ILE A 238 -7.79 -13.10 -1.77
CA ILE A 238 -7.35 -12.40 -0.56
C ILE A 238 -8.01 -11.02 -0.49
N TRP A 239 -8.08 -10.31 -1.62
CA TRP A 239 -8.79 -9.04 -1.70
C TRP A 239 -10.29 -9.21 -1.41
N TRP A 240 -10.93 -10.20 -2.05
CA TRP A 240 -12.34 -10.50 -1.84
C TRP A 240 -12.66 -10.85 -0.38
N HIS A 241 -11.77 -11.58 0.32
CA HIS A 241 -11.96 -11.87 1.75
C HIS A 241 -12.20 -10.61 2.61
N PHE A 242 -11.50 -9.51 2.32
CA PHE A 242 -11.60 -8.29 3.12
C PHE A 242 -12.79 -7.40 2.75
N ILE A 243 -13.35 -7.54 1.55
CA ILE A 243 -14.40 -6.64 1.05
C ILE A 243 -15.77 -7.33 0.88
N ASP A 244 -15.81 -8.65 0.70
CA ASP A 244 -17.03 -9.46 0.59
C ASP A 244 -18.04 -9.17 1.72
N PRO A 245 -17.63 -9.05 3.00
CA PRO A 245 -18.56 -8.75 4.09
C PRO A 245 -19.18 -7.35 4.03
N HIS A 246 -18.71 -6.49 3.12
CA HIS A 246 -19.05 -5.07 3.06
C HIS A 246 -19.71 -4.61 1.77
N LEU A 247 -19.84 -5.49 0.77
CA LEU A 247 -20.30 -5.11 -0.57
C LEU A 247 -21.68 -4.46 -0.59
N ASP A 248 -22.60 -4.93 0.24
CA ASP A 248 -23.97 -4.43 0.33
C ASP A 248 -24.05 -2.92 0.65
N ARG A 249 -23.01 -2.38 1.29
CA ARG A 249 -22.93 -0.97 1.69
C ARG A 249 -22.54 -0.04 0.54
N PHE A 250 -21.82 -0.53 -0.47
CA PHE A 250 -21.33 0.29 -1.59
C PHE A 250 -22.41 0.57 -2.65
N GLU A 251 -22.08 1.42 -3.63
CA GLU A 251 -22.88 1.61 -4.83
C GLU A 251 -23.09 0.28 -5.59
N GLN A 252 -24.36 -0.03 -5.88
CA GLN A 252 -24.75 -1.37 -6.33
C GLN A 252 -24.26 -1.68 -7.74
N ASP A 253 -24.14 -0.68 -8.61
CA ASP A 253 -23.59 -0.86 -9.96
C ASP A 253 -22.12 -1.30 -9.92
N ALA A 254 -21.32 -0.68 -9.05
CA ALA A 254 -19.92 -1.03 -8.85
C ALA A 254 -19.79 -2.46 -8.26
N VAL A 255 -20.66 -2.81 -7.31
CA VAL A 255 -20.71 -4.15 -6.70
C VAL A 255 -21.09 -5.21 -7.74
N ALA A 256 -22.14 -4.97 -8.53
CA ALA A 256 -22.59 -5.88 -9.57
C ALA A 256 -21.50 -6.10 -10.63
N GLN A 257 -20.81 -5.03 -11.04
CA GLN A 257 -19.67 -5.11 -11.95
C GLN A 257 -18.54 -5.97 -11.35
N ALA A 258 -18.21 -5.76 -10.08
CA ALA A 258 -17.14 -6.50 -9.41
C ALA A 258 -17.47 -7.99 -9.29
N GLN A 259 -18.69 -8.33 -8.88
CA GLN A 259 -19.16 -9.71 -8.76
C GLN A 259 -19.21 -10.41 -10.12
N ALA A 260 -19.64 -9.72 -11.18
CA ALA A 260 -19.61 -10.26 -12.54
C ALA A 260 -18.17 -10.54 -12.99
N ALA A 261 -17.26 -9.62 -12.71
CA ALA A 261 -15.86 -9.75 -13.10
C ALA A 261 -15.11 -10.87 -12.37
N ALA A 262 -15.45 -11.14 -11.10
CA ALA A 262 -14.89 -12.25 -10.32
C ALA A 262 -15.23 -13.63 -10.91
N LYS A 263 -16.36 -13.74 -11.63
CA LYS A 263 -16.81 -14.98 -12.28
C LYS A 263 -16.11 -15.25 -13.62
N LEU A 264 -15.38 -14.28 -14.17
CA LEU A 264 -14.68 -14.45 -15.44
C LEU A 264 -13.50 -15.43 -15.31
N PRO A 265 -13.24 -16.28 -16.32
CA PRO A 265 -12.04 -17.10 -16.32
C PRO A 265 -10.78 -16.22 -16.37
N PRO A 266 -9.68 -16.60 -15.69
CA PRO A 266 -8.45 -15.81 -15.74
C PRO A 266 -7.86 -15.81 -17.15
N ALA A 267 -7.54 -14.62 -17.67
CA ALA A 267 -7.18 -14.37 -19.07
C ALA A 267 -5.94 -15.13 -19.61
N ARG A 268 -5.11 -15.74 -18.75
CA ARG A 268 -3.99 -16.61 -19.16
C ARG A 268 -3.78 -17.74 -18.16
N ARG A 269 -3.71 -19.00 -18.64
CA ARG A 269 -3.14 -20.13 -17.90
C ARG A 269 -1.62 -19.93 -17.75
N ARG A 270 -1.16 -19.04 -16.87
CA ARG A 270 0.22 -19.13 -16.36
C ARG A 270 0.26 -20.30 -15.38
N ARG A 271 1.32 -21.12 -15.42
CA ARG A 271 1.55 -22.23 -14.47
C ARG A 271 1.30 -21.73 -13.05
N SER A 272 0.13 -22.05 -12.52
CA SER A 272 -0.33 -21.66 -11.19
C SER A 272 0.26 -22.61 -10.17
N LEU A 273 0.60 -22.09 -8.99
CA LEU A 273 0.68 -22.95 -7.81
C LEU A 273 -0.57 -23.84 -7.72
N PRO A 274 -0.43 -25.14 -7.40
CA PRO A 274 -1.56 -26.03 -7.29
C PRO A 274 -2.55 -25.50 -6.23
N GLN A 275 -3.86 -25.70 -6.46
CA GLN A 275 -4.94 -25.05 -5.71
C GLN A 275 -4.87 -25.28 -4.19
N ASN A 276 -4.35 -26.44 -3.76
CA ASN A 276 -4.12 -26.80 -2.36
C ASN A 276 -3.09 -25.88 -1.68
N LEU A 277 -1.96 -25.58 -2.33
CA LEU A 277 -0.97 -24.63 -1.79
C LEU A 277 -1.54 -23.21 -1.71
N ARG A 278 -2.38 -22.82 -2.69
CA ARG A 278 -3.05 -21.52 -2.65
C ARG A 278 -4.02 -21.40 -1.47
N ARG A 279 -4.83 -22.44 -1.22
CA ARG A 279 -5.76 -22.47 -0.07
C ARG A 279 -5.02 -22.48 1.26
N LEU A 280 -3.94 -23.25 1.37
CA LEU A 280 -3.10 -23.28 2.58
C LEU A 280 -2.46 -21.90 2.84
N MET A 281 -1.90 -21.28 1.80
CA MET A 281 -1.32 -19.93 1.90
C MET A 281 -2.39 -18.89 2.21
N LEU A 282 -3.58 -18.97 1.63
CA LEU A 282 -4.70 -18.10 1.98
C LEU A 282 -5.07 -18.24 3.46
N GLY A 283 -5.29 -19.46 3.95
CA GLY A 283 -5.61 -19.70 5.37
C GLY A 283 -4.50 -19.19 6.30
N TRP A 284 -3.23 -19.33 5.92
CA TRP A 284 -2.10 -18.77 6.66
C TRP A 284 -2.08 -17.23 6.66
N MET A 285 -2.41 -16.61 5.53
CA MET A 285 -2.37 -15.15 5.38
C MET A 285 -3.61 -14.45 5.94
N VAL A 286 -4.72 -15.17 6.09
CA VAL A 286 -6.04 -14.60 6.38
C VAL A 286 -6.61 -15.07 7.72
N GLU A 287 -6.43 -16.34 8.08
CA GLU A 287 -7.12 -16.96 9.23
C GLU A 287 -6.26 -17.12 10.49
N ARG A 288 -4.99 -16.69 10.51
CA ARG A 288 -4.10 -16.82 11.69
C ARG A 288 -3.59 -15.47 12.22
N PRO A 289 -4.26 -14.83 13.18
CA PRO A 289 -3.79 -13.60 13.82
C PRO A 289 -2.70 -13.79 14.89
N CYS A 290 -2.17 -14.99 15.13
CA CYS A 290 -1.41 -15.25 16.36
C CYS A 290 -0.12 -16.05 16.13
N LEU A 291 0.94 -15.37 15.69
CA LEU A 291 2.32 -15.80 15.96
C LEU A 291 3.17 -14.70 16.65
N ALA A 292 2.55 -13.59 17.09
CA ALA A 292 3.22 -12.60 17.92
C ALA A 292 3.46 -13.07 19.39
N ARG A 293 3.09 -14.30 19.76
CA ARG A 293 3.34 -14.87 21.11
C ARG A 293 4.43 -15.94 21.19
N LEU A 294 5.00 -16.40 20.07
CA LEU A 294 6.08 -17.40 20.07
C LEU A 294 7.49 -16.81 19.95
N ALA A 295 7.61 -15.48 19.78
CA ALA A 295 8.89 -14.77 19.84
C ALA A 295 9.19 -14.13 21.21
N ALA A 296 8.31 -14.29 22.21
CA ALA A 296 8.43 -13.68 23.54
C ALA A 296 8.68 -14.69 24.69
N SER A 297 8.77 -16.00 24.41
CA SER A 297 9.30 -16.95 25.39
C SER A 297 10.82 -16.98 25.25
N GLY A 298 11.50 -16.30 26.17
CA GLY A 298 12.95 -16.37 26.35
C GLY A 298 13.46 -17.82 26.52
N PRO A 299 14.79 -18.01 26.54
CA PRO A 299 15.39 -19.33 26.58
C PRO A 299 14.88 -20.12 27.78
N MET A 300 14.46 -21.36 27.52
CA MET A 300 14.11 -22.35 28.54
C MET A 300 15.18 -22.34 29.64
N PRO A 301 14.81 -22.26 30.94
CA PRO A 301 15.79 -22.41 32.01
C PRO A 301 16.39 -23.82 31.93
N GLY A 302 17.70 -23.88 31.71
CA GLY A 302 18.48 -25.11 31.77
C GLY A 302 18.24 -25.80 33.10
N ARG A 303 17.81 -27.06 33.04
CA ARG A 303 17.75 -27.94 34.21
C ARG A 303 19.13 -28.00 34.84
N ALA A 304 19.22 -27.53 36.08
CA ALA A 304 20.31 -27.84 36.98
C ALA A 304 20.41 -29.37 37.12
N GLY A 305 21.49 -29.94 36.59
CA GLY A 305 21.90 -31.31 36.88
C GLY A 305 22.52 -31.37 38.26
N GLY A 306 21.69 -31.62 39.27
CA GLY A 306 22.17 -32.09 40.57
C GLY A 306 22.63 -33.53 40.43
N GLY A 307 23.93 -33.77 40.56
CA GLY A 307 24.44 -35.10 40.83
C GLY A 307 24.21 -35.48 42.30
N PRO A 308 24.05 -36.77 42.59
CA PRO A 308 24.57 -37.31 43.83
C PRO A 308 25.58 -38.44 43.57
N THR A 309 26.64 -38.32 44.35
CA THR A 309 27.61 -39.31 44.81
C THR A 309 27.11 -40.75 44.97
N SER A 310 27.90 -41.71 44.47
CA SER A 310 28.23 -43.01 45.10
C SER A 310 29.54 -43.54 44.46
N ALA A 311 30.63 -43.62 45.24
CA ALA A 311 31.17 -44.82 45.86
C ALA A 311 31.88 -45.78 44.87
N GLY A 312 33.22 -45.82 44.97
CA GLY A 312 34.13 -46.67 44.19
C GLY A 312 35.51 -46.03 44.10
#